data_AF-A0A970SVM6-F1
#
_entry.id   AF-A0A970SVM6-F1
#
_cell.length_a   1.000
_cell.length_b   1.000
_cell.length_c   1.000
_cell.angle_alpha   90.00
_cell.angle_beta   90.00
_cell.angle_gamma   90.00
#
_symmetry.space_group_name_H-M   'P 1'
#
loop_
_entity.id
_entity.type
_entity.pdbx_description
1 polymer ?
#
loop_
_entity_poly.entity_id
_entity_poly.type
_entity_poly.pdbx_seq_one_letter_code
_entity_poly.pdbx_strand_id
1 'polypeptide(L)'
;MKPIKAKYTEIVLLLARLIPWVFPKWLRFIAKSYSRKEQESIQHLYEKEDRIKSASLFDGSFTWKAISVVVKVDHDDLDSIRRWLKSNASPGDYNPERDDYVFENKYDHGGGYRNLGWIHFHRENRLTSLLRMEEETEFCDSCYVSLSKYSYGINYLSLYFFLKESATGMVSSVDVSEVKRYYTFASANPFSQQFRAIQHHDKRNLVEDLINENINKVCSDVVSMAKKVLSLWRIAKDESKLTLIADIYRDTNEPYFVEVDECEDDSHVHVCRRSFVFFDEKISSDNSEHFLSRYVVEKNNLDAVFIKSKSLEEFDQFDNFARNGLALYDSHIFISMFIDVARQQVEISEYANSALLKNSNKVETNYDILFESTNQLESLRENILAIKKEIPHGCRESYSDSAKRIAEYRLKLADKLKASIDRRLSGLNSEMQVQNLRFNRKYSLLVGVLIIVQILLAALTIDWGNLEERFNSSFLRHEDVVEKQSSTEADEHNKLLQPTANASAE
;
A
#
# COMPACT_ATOMS: atom_id res chain seq x y z
N MET A 1 -7.27 7.92 32.98
CA MET A 1 -8.09 6.93 33.72
C MET A 1 -7.47 5.53 33.67
N LYS A 2 -7.53 4.74 34.76
CA LYS A 2 -7.02 3.34 34.77
C LYS A 2 -8.01 2.36 34.11
N PRO A 3 -7.56 1.44 33.23
CA PRO A 3 -8.45 0.47 32.59
C PRO A 3 -8.97 -0.59 33.59
N ILE A 4 -10.08 -1.25 33.25
CA ILE A 4 -10.71 -2.29 34.09
C ILE A 4 -9.71 -3.41 34.43
N LYS A 5 -8.90 -3.83 33.44
CA LYS A 5 -7.86 -4.85 33.60
C LYS A 5 -6.83 -4.46 34.67
N ALA A 6 -6.49 -3.17 34.77
CA ALA A 6 -5.59 -2.66 35.79
C ALA A 6 -6.23 -2.72 37.18
N LYS A 7 -7.49 -2.28 37.31
CA LYS A 7 -8.24 -2.40 38.57
C LYS A 7 -8.33 -3.85 39.05
N TYR A 8 -8.62 -4.78 38.14
CA TYR A 8 -8.62 -6.22 38.43
C TYR A 8 -7.25 -6.71 38.90
N THR A 9 -6.18 -6.33 38.19
CA THR A 9 -4.81 -6.71 38.54
C THR A 9 -4.44 -6.23 39.95
N GLU A 10 -4.75 -4.96 40.27
CA GLU A 10 -4.53 -4.40 41.61
C GLU A 10 -5.31 -5.17 42.69
N ILE A 11 -6.58 -5.49 42.44
CA ILE A 11 -7.40 -6.28 43.38
C ILE A 11 -6.80 -7.66 43.63
N VAL A 12 -6.38 -8.37 42.56
CA VAL A 12 -5.78 -9.71 42.69
C VAL A 12 -4.46 -9.65 43.47
N LEU A 13 -3.61 -8.66 43.20
CA LEU A 13 -2.35 -8.48 43.94
C LEU A 13 -2.61 -8.13 45.41
N LEU A 14 -3.60 -7.27 45.69
CA LEU A 14 -4.01 -6.95 47.06
C LEU A 14 -4.56 -8.18 47.80
N LEU A 15 -5.41 -8.98 47.16
CA LEU A 15 -5.94 -10.22 47.73
C LEU A 15 -4.84 -11.27 47.96
N ALA A 16 -3.92 -11.44 47.01
CA ALA A 16 -2.77 -12.32 47.13
C ALA A 16 -1.82 -11.91 48.26
N ARG A 17 -1.84 -10.64 48.66
CA ARG A 17 -1.13 -10.13 49.84
C ARG A 17 -1.89 -10.37 51.14
N LEU A 18 -3.20 -10.09 51.17
CA LEU A 18 -4.04 -10.19 52.37
C LEU A 18 -4.31 -11.64 52.78
N ILE A 19 -4.54 -12.51 51.79
CA ILE A 19 -4.91 -13.92 52.00
C ILE A 19 -3.94 -14.80 51.22
N PRO A 20 -2.63 -14.77 51.54
CA PRO A 20 -1.60 -15.36 50.68
C PRO A 20 -1.79 -16.86 50.51
N TRP A 21 -2.33 -17.59 51.50
CA TRP A 21 -2.47 -19.04 51.45
C TRP A 21 -3.41 -19.56 50.34
N VAL A 22 -4.32 -18.73 49.82
CA VAL A 22 -5.26 -19.09 48.73
C VAL A 22 -4.62 -18.96 47.35
N PHE A 23 -3.54 -18.17 47.22
CA PHE A 23 -2.92 -17.86 45.92
C PHE A 23 -1.66 -18.68 45.66
N PRO A 24 -1.24 -18.90 44.40
CA PRO A 24 0.01 -19.60 44.08
C PRO A 24 1.27 -18.89 44.60
N LYS A 25 2.35 -19.64 44.87
CA LYS A 25 3.63 -19.10 45.40
C LYS A 25 4.20 -17.94 44.55
N TRP A 26 4.12 -18.04 43.22
CA TRP A 26 4.62 -17.00 42.32
C TRP A 26 3.84 -15.68 42.48
N LEU A 27 2.52 -15.75 42.59
CA LEU A 27 1.67 -14.56 42.74
C LEU A 27 1.85 -13.93 44.12
N ARG A 28 2.07 -14.74 45.17
CA ARG A 28 2.46 -14.24 46.49
C ARG A 28 3.79 -13.49 46.44
N PHE A 29 4.76 -14.00 45.69
CA PHE A 29 6.06 -13.36 45.54
C PHE A 29 5.91 -11.98 44.87
N ILE A 30 5.16 -11.92 43.77
CA ILE A 30 4.89 -10.67 43.06
C ILE A 30 4.04 -9.70 43.89
N ALA A 31 3.04 -10.18 44.63
CA ALA A 31 2.24 -9.35 45.53
C ALA A 31 3.06 -8.76 46.69
N LYS A 32 4.17 -9.41 47.07
CA LYS A 32 5.13 -8.87 48.05
C LYS A 32 6.03 -7.79 47.45
N SER A 33 6.50 -7.95 46.22
CA SER A 33 7.29 -6.93 45.51
C SER A 33 6.45 -5.71 45.14
N TYR A 34 5.14 -5.88 44.92
CA TYR A 34 4.16 -4.79 44.84
C TYR A 34 4.05 -3.94 46.14
N SER A 35 4.80 -4.26 47.21
CA SER A 35 4.76 -3.52 48.47
C SER A 35 5.66 -2.27 48.49
N ARG A 36 5.33 -1.38 49.43
CA ARG A 36 5.91 -0.06 49.67
C ARG A 36 7.46 0.02 49.75
N LYS A 37 8.15 -1.09 50.03
CA LYS A 37 9.63 -1.10 50.20
C LYS A 37 10.43 -1.10 48.90
N GLU A 38 9.91 -1.70 47.81
CA GLU A 38 10.51 -1.51 46.48
C GLU A 38 10.07 -0.17 45.89
N GLN A 39 8.86 0.31 46.24
CA GLN A 39 8.44 1.67 45.89
C GLN A 39 9.41 2.74 46.38
N GLU A 40 10.06 2.57 47.55
CA GLU A 40 11.02 3.56 48.10
C GLU A 40 12.27 3.76 47.22
N SER A 41 12.82 2.71 46.59
CA SER A 41 14.04 2.83 45.77
C SER A 41 13.79 3.49 44.41
N ILE A 42 12.58 3.32 43.85
CA ILE A 42 12.11 3.94 42.60
C ILE A 42 11.16 5.12 42.84
N GLN A 43 10.98 5.54 44.09
CA GLN A 43 10.03 6.59 44.49
C GLN A 43 10.39 7.92 43.83
N HIS A 44 11.68 8.23 43.74
CA HIS A 44 12.16 9.46 43.11
C HIS A 44 11.80 9.52 41.61
N LEU A 45 11.83 8.38 40.90
CA LEU A 45 11.40 8.30 39.48
C LEU A 45 9.89 8.54 39.38
N TYR A 46 9.14 7.96 40.31
CA TYR A 46 7.70 8.14 40.40
C TYR A 46 7.26 9.54 40.77
N GLU A 47 7.98 10.21 41.67
CA GLU A 47 7.74 11.61 42.02
C GLU A 47 8.02 12.54 40.83
N LYS A 48 9.05 12.26 40.03
CA LYS A 48 9.29 12.98 38.77
C LYS A 48 8.12 12.79 37.79
N GLU A 49 7.63 11.57 37.59
CA GLU A 49 6.49 11.34 36.71
C GLU A 49 5.18 11.95 37.24
N ASP A 50 4.94 11.90 38.54
CA ASP A 50 3.73 12.45 39.16
C ASP A 50 3.69 13.99 39.04
N ARG A 51 4.83 14.66 38.81
CA ARG A 51 4.91 16.11 38.51
C ARG A 51 4.41 16.47 37.12
N ILE A 52 4.41 15.53 36.16
CA ILE A 52 3.99 15.77 34.77
C ILE A 52 2.51 16.17 34.78
N LYS A 53 2.18 17.38 34.32
CA LYS A 53 0.80 17.90 34.29
C LYS A 53 0.35 18.19 32.87
N SER A 54 1.25 18.53 31.97
CA SER A 54 0.91 18.78 30.57
C SER A 54 1.90 18.11 29.63
N ALA A 55 1.47 17.92 28.39
CA ALA A 55 2.29 17.33 27.35
C ALA A 55 2.03 17.96 25.98
N SER A 56 3.06 17.98 25.15
CA SER A 56 2.97 18.45 23.77
C SER A 56 3.65 17.46 22.83
N LEU A 57 3.21 17.42 21.58
CA LEU A 57 3.87 16.63 20.54
C LEU A 57 5.29 17.14 20.29
N PHE A 58 5.46 18.47 20.21
CA PHE A 58 6.73 19.15 19.99
C PHE A 58 7.04 20.14 21.11
N ASP A 59 8.30 20.58 21.14
CA ASP A 59 8.82 21.62 22.03
C ASP A 59 8.61 23.03 21.46
N GLY A 60 8.30 23.96 22.37
CA GLY A 60 7.96 25.34 22.09
C GLY A 60 6.56 25.53 21.50
N SER A 61 6.26 26.77 21.14
CA SER A 61 5.01 27.11 20.44
C SER A 61 5.05 26.62 19.00
N PHE A 62 3.98 25.97 18.57
CA PHE A 62 3.79 25.55 17.18
C PHE A 62 2.31 25.58 16.81
N THR A 63 2.04 25.60 15.52
CA THR A 63 0.70 25.47 14.95
C THR A 63 0.65 24.23 14.08
N TRP A 64 -0.33 23.35 14.32
CA TRP A 64 -0.66 22.30 13.38
C TRP A 64 -1.45 22.92 12.23
N LYS A 65 -0.73 23.27 11.17
CA LYS A 65 -1.26 24.07 10.06
C LYS A 65 -2.23 23.27 9.21
N ALA A 66 -1.79 22.09 8.76
CA ALA A 66 -2.52 21.34 7.76
C ALA A 66 -2.22 19.84 7.82
N ILE A 67 -3.07 19.06 7.15
CA ILE A 67 -2.76 17.70 6.72
C ILE A 67 -2.93 17.62 5.19
N SER A 68 -1.86 17.27 4.50
CA SER A 68 -1.86 16.89 3.10
C SER A 68 -2.39 15.47 2.95
N VAL A 69 -3.45 15.27 2.17
CA VAL A 69 -3.93 13.96 1.73
C VAL A 69 -3.61 13.82 0.24
N VAL A 70 -2.71 12.91 -0.10
CA VAL A 70 -2.33 12.62 -1.49
C VAL A 70 -2.87 11.26 -1.89
N VAL A 71 -3.44 11.17 -3.08
CA VAL A 71 -4.02 9.94 -3.61
C VAL A 71 -3.72 9.79 -5.09
N LYS A 72 -3.33 8.57 -5.50
CA LYS A 72 -3.17 8.22 -6.91
C LYS A 72 -4.55 8.09 -7.56
N VAL A 73 -4.75 8.73 -8.70
CA VAL A 73 -6.00 8.69 -9.47
C VAL A 73 -5.75 8.09 -10.85
N ASP A 74 -6.72 7.32 -11.34
CA ASP A 74 -6.65 6.69 -12.65
C ASP A 74 -7.29 7.59 -13.74
N HIS A 75 -7.36 7.06 -14.96
CA HIS A 75 -7.91 7.81 -16.09
C HIS A 75 -9.41 8.10 -15.93
N ASP A 76 -10.18 7.14 -15.40
CA ASP A 76 -11.62 7.28 -15.22
C ASP A 76 -11.95 8.29 -14.10
N ASP A 77 -11.12 8.32 -13.06
CA ASP A 77 -11.15 9.32 -11.99
C ASP A 77 -10.92 10.74 -12.57
N LEU A 78 -9.88 10.91 -13.40
CA LEU A 78 -9.58 12.20 -14.04
C LEU A 78 -10.73 12.71 -14.89
N ASP A 79 -11.31 11.83 -15.70
CA ASP A 79 -12.45 12.18 -16.55
C ASP A 79 -13.68 12.56 -15.72
N SER A 80 -13.83 11.95 -14.54
CA SER A 80 -14.90 12.29 -13.60
C SER A 80 -14.70 13.67 -12.98
N ILE A 81 -13.46 14.03 -12.62
CA ILE A 81 -13.12 15.39 -12.16
C ILE A 81 -13.40 16.41 -13.28
N ARG A 82 -12.93 16.16 -14.51
CA ARG A 82 -13.14 17.05 -15.67
C ARG A 82 -14.63 17.29 -15.93
N ARG A 83 -15.44 16.22 -15.95
CA ARG A 83 -16.89 16.32 -16.16
C ARG A 83 -17.57 17.12 -15.06
N TRP A 84 -17.13 16.93 -13.82
CA TRP A 84 -17.65 17.69 -12.68
C TRP A 84 -17.31 19.19 -12.81
N LEU A 85 -16.06 19.53 -13.11
CA LEU A 85 -15.62 20.92 -13.29
C LEU A 85 -16.40 21.62 -14.40
N LYS A 86 -16.52 20.97 -15.57
CA LYS A 86 -17.28 21.50 -16.71
C LYS A 86 -18.74 21.84 -16.36
N SER A 87 -19.33 21.11 -15.41
CA SER A 87 -20.76 21.23 -15.08
C SER A 87 -21.02 22.15 -13.89
N ASN A 88 -20.06 22.30 -12.97
CA ASN A 88 -20.29 22.93 -11.67
C ASN A 88 -19.32 24.06 -11.33
N ALA A 89 -18.14 24.10 -11.94
CA ALA A 89 -17.14 25.11 -11.61
C ALA A 89 -17.56 26.49 -12.15
N SER A 90 -17.08 27.55 -11.49
CA SER A 90 -17.32 28.90 -11.99
C SER A 90 -16.64 29.09 -13.36
N PRO A 91 -17.12 30.01 -14.23
CA PRO A 91 -16.49 30.28 -15.52
C PRO A 91 -15.00 30.69 -15.44
N GLY A 92 -14.50 31.09 -14.26
CA GLY A 92 -13.09 31.37 -14.02
C GLY A 92 -12.23 30.14 -13.71
N ASP A 93 -12.85 29.03 -13.27
CA ASP A 93 -12.15 27.82 -12.79
C ASP A 93 -12.08 26.71 -13.85
N TYR A 94 -12.97 26.75 -14.86
CA TYR A 94 -12.96 25.86 -16.01
C TYR A 94 -12.81 26.62 -17.34
N ASN A 95 -11.73 26.32 -18.06
CA ASN A 95 -11.45 26.81 -19.42
C ASN A 95 -11.30 25.61 -20.37
N PRO A 96 -12.26 25.34 -21.27
CA PRO A 96 -12.23 24.18 -22.15
C PRO A 96 -10.91 23.99 -22.93
N GLU A 97 -10.32 25.07 -23.45
CA GLU A 97 -9.10 25.01 -24.28
C GLU A 97 -7.87 24.59 -23.46
N ARG A 98 -7.75 25.13 -22.25
CA ARG A 98 -6.67 24.77 -21.31
C ARG A 98 -6.90 23.39 -20.71
N ASP A 99 -8.16 23.09 -20.39
CA ASP A 99 -8.51 22.01 -19.48
C ASP A 99 -8.60 20.68 -20.19
N ASP A 100 -9.03 20.67 -21.45
CA ASP A 100 -9.12 19.44 -22.22
C ASP A 100 -7.73 18.81 -22.42
N TYR A 101 -6.69 19.62 -22.64
CA TYR A 101 -5.30 19.16 -22.66
C TYR A 101 -4.80 18.72 -21.26
N VAL A 102 -5.13 19.49 -20.23
CA VAL A 102 -4.70 19.19 -18.85
C VAL A 102 -5.32 17.89 -18.34
N PHE A 103 -6.54 17.53 -18.73
CA PHE A 103 -7.18 16.27 -18.31
C PHE A 103 -6.94 15.10 -19.27
N GLU A 104 -6.35 15.32 -20.45
CA GLU A 104 -6.00 14.25 -21.39
C GLU A 104 -4.85 13.39 -20.85
N ASN A 105 -5.07 12.08 -20.62
CA ASN A 105 -4.03 11.20 -20.11
C ASN A 105 -3.21 10.60 -21.28
N LYS A 106 -1.89 10.76 -21.26
CA LYS A 106 -0.99 10.27 -22.32
C LYS A 106 0.11 9.39 -21.72
N TYR A 107 0.45 8.33 -22.44
CA TYR A 107 1.39 7.32 -21.94
C TYR A 107 2.86 7.66 -22.26
N ASP A 108 3.10 8.18 -23.46
CA ASP A 108 4.42 8.37 -24.08
C ASP A 108 5.08 9.74 -23.80
N HIS A 109 4.26 10.75 -23.53
CA HIS A 109 4.69 12.11 -23.23
C HIS A 109 3.61 12.80 -22.40
N GLY A 110 3.99 13.87 -21.71
CA GLY A 110 3.09 14.58 -20.83
C GLY A 110 3.59 14.62 -19.39
N GLY A 111 3.30 15.74 -18.78
CA GLY A 111 3.67 16.14 -17.44
C GLY A 111 3.05 17.50 -17.20
N GLY A 112 2.67 17.79 -15.98
CA GLY A 112 2.12 19.10 -15.64
C GLY A 112 1.22 19.05 -14.44
N TYR A 113 0.79 20.23 -14.03
CA TYR A 113 -0.03 20.39 -12.84
C TYR A 113 -1.18 21.33 -13.11
N ARG A 114 -2.18 21.24 -12.23
CA ARG A 114 -3.35 22.10 -12.25
C ARG A 114 -3.85 22.32 -10.84
N ASN A 115 -3.89 23.57 -10.43
CA ASN A 115 -4.57 23.97 -9.22
C ASN A 115 -6.06 24.00 -9.51
N LEU A 116 -6.85 23.19 -8.79
CA LEU A 116 -8.30 23.12 -8.95
C LEU A 116 -9.00 24.22 -8.13
N GLY A 117 -8.35 24.73 -7.08
CA GLY A 117 -8.84 25.84 -6.27
C GLY A 117 -9.20 25.41 -4.84
N TRP A 118 -9.98 26.25 -4.16
CA TRP A 118 -10.26 26.11 -2.73
C TRP A 118 -11.66 25.58 -2.45
N ILE A 119 -11.73 24.55 -1.61
CA ILE A 119 -12.98 24.08 -1.00
C ILE A 119 -13.05 24.65 0.41
N HIS A 120 -14.15 25.34 0.75
CA HIS A 120 -14.37 25.88 2.09
C HIS A 120 -15.45 25.09 2.83
N PHE A 121 -15.18 24.76 4.11
CA PHE A 121 -16.14 24.08 4.97
C PHE A 121 -16.85 25.12 5.84
N HIS A 122 -18.19 25.15 5.78
CA HIS A 122 -19.03 25.98 6.65
C HIS A 122 -18.70 27.50 6.64
N ARG A 123 -18.13 28.03 5.56
CA ARG A 123 -17.82 29.47 5.37
C ARG A 123 -18.43 30.02 4.09
N GLU A 124 -18.57 31.34 4.01
CA GLU A 124 -19.05 32.03 2.80
C GLU A 124 -18.10 31.82 1.61
N ASN A 125 -18.67 31.76 0.40
CA ASN A 125 -17.90 31.65 -0.84
C ASN A 125 -16.97 32.85 -0.99
N ARG A 126 -15.67 32.59 -1.08
CA ARG A 126 -14.69 33.58 -1.55
C ARG A 126 -14.64 33.54 -3.08
N LEU A 127 -14.24 34.66 -3.70
CA LEU A 127 -14.12 34.84 -5.16
C LEU A 127 -13.22 33.81 -5.87
N THR A 128 -12.47 32.97 -5.13
CA THR A 128 -11.54 31.95 -5.62
C THR A 128 -11.87 30.54 -5.11
N SER A 129 -13.11 30.32 -4.66
CA SER A 129 -13.55 29.02 -4.14
C SER A 129 -14.08 28.15 -5.26
N LEU A 130 -13.52 26.94 -5.37
CA LEU A 130 -14.01 25.88 -6.23
C LEU A 130 -15.41 25.41 -5.80
N LEU A 131 -15.61 25.28 -4.49
CA LEU A 131 -16.85 24.80 -3.91
C LEU A 131 -16.96 25.19 -2.43
N ARG A 132 -18.20 25.39 -1.97
CA ARG A 132 -18.54 25.37 -0.55
C ARG A 132 -19.22 24.06 -0.17
N MET A 133 -18.75 23.48 0.93
CA MET A 133 -19.34 22.33 1.58
C MET A 133 -20.02 22.78 2.87
N GLU A 134 -21.30 22.42 3.04
CA GLU A 134 -22.09 22.79 4.22
C GLU A 134 -21.80 21.89 5.43
N GLU A 135 -21.13 20.77 5.18
CA GLU A 135 -20.78 19.78 6.18
C GLU A 135 -19.97 20.37 7.34
N GLU A 136 -20.43 20.08 8.55
CA GLU A 136 -19.67 20.36 9.75
C GLU A 136 -18.48 19.40 9.87
N THR A 137 -17.38 19.97 10.37
CA THR A 137 -16.10 19.29 10.61
C THR A 137 -15.50 19.89 11.87
N GLU A 138 -14.95 19.03 12.71
CA GLU A 138 -14.40 19.42 14.01
C GLU A 138 -13.07 20.17 13.84
N PHE A 139 -12.24 19.72 12.89
CA PHE A 139 -10.85 20.17 12.76
C PHE A 139 -10.52 20.82 11.41
N CYS A 140 -11.29 20.60 10.34
CA CYS A 140 -10.95 21.14 9.01
C CYS A 140 -11.57 22.53 8.78
N ASP A 141 -10.80 23.47 8.23
CA ASP A 141 -11.26 24.81 7.87
C ASP A 141 -11.49 24.96 6.36
N SER A 142 -10.51 24.54 5.56
CA SER A 142 -10.58 24.58 4.11
C SER A 142 -9.65 23.54 3.49
N CYS A 143 -9.83 23.25 2.21
CA CYS A 143 -8.99 22.31 1.47
C CYS A 143 -8.54 22.96 0.16
N TYR A 144 -7.23 23.03 -0.06
CA TYR A 144 -6.66 23.43 -1.34
C TYR A 144 -6.42 22.20 -2.21
N VAL A 145 -6.94 22.22 -3.43
CA VAL A 145 -6.92 21.05 -4.31
C VAL A 145 -6.00 21.30 -5.49
N SER A 146 -5.08 20.36 -5.72
CA SER A 146 -4.21 20.36 -6.91
C SER A 146 -4.08 18.98 -7.52
N LEU A 147 -3.98 18.95 -8.85
CA LEU A 147 -3.73 17.76 -9.65
C LEU A 147 -2.32 17.83 -10.22
N SER A 148 -1.58 16.73 -10.15
CA SER A 148 -0.28 16.56 -10.80
C SER A 148 -0.30 15.34 -11.69
N LYS A 149 0.30 15.48 -12.87
CA LYS A 149 0.35 14.47 -13.92
C LYS A 149 1.77 14.24 -14.37
N TYR A 150 2.05 13.00 -14.70
CA TYR A 150 3.36 12.53 -15.10
C TYR A 150 3.23 11.61 -16.32
N SER A 151 4.37 11.28 -16.94
CA SER A 151 4.43 10.31 -18.04
C SER A 151 3.91 8.94 -17.60
N TYR A 152 3.67 8.01 -18.53
CA TYR A 152 3.07 6.69 -18.27
C TYR A 152 1.65 6.75 -17.66
N GLY A 153 0.95 7.87 -17.87
CA GLY A 153 -0.43 8.05 -17.45
C GLY A 153 -0.64 8.12 -15.93
N ILE A 154 0.39 8.54 -15.19
CA ILE A 154 0.37 8.59 -13.72
C ILE A 154 -0.14 9.94 -13.25
N ASN A 155 -1.10 9.91 -12.34
CA ASN A 155 -1.76 11.11 -11.85
C ASN A 155 -1.94 11.03 -10.34
N TYR A 156 -1.68 12.15 -9.67
CA TYR A 156 -1.87 12.31 -8.23
C TYR A 156 -2.73 13.53 -7.95
N LEU A 157 -3.71 13.34 -7.08
CA LEU A 157 -4.51 14.41 -6.52
C LEU A 157 -4.00 14.71 -5.12
N SER A 158 -3.74 15.99 -4.84
CA SER A 158 -3.38 16.49 -3.52
C SER A 158 -4.52 17.33 -2.97
N LEU A 159 -5.00 16.94 -1.80
CA LEU A 159 -6.01 17.61 -1.00
C LEU A 159 -5.34 18.14 0.26
N TYR A 160 -5.06 19.44 0.29
CA TYR A 160 -4.31 20.08 1.37
C TYR A 160 -5.28 20.73 2.37
N PHE A 161 -5.59 20.02 3.45
CA PHE A 161 -6.57 20.44 4.46
C PHE A 161 -5.95 21.34 5.50
N PHE A 162 -6.36 22.60 5.52
CA PHE A 162 -6.06 23.53 6.61
C PHE A 162 -6.86 23.16 7.85
N LEU A 163 -6.18 23.20 8.99
CA LEU A 163 -6.76 22.86 10.27
C LEU A 163 -7.14 24.09 11.08
N LYS A 164 -8.17 23.94 11.91
CA LYS A 164 -8.56 24.90 12.94
C LYS A 164 -7.58 24.84 14.12
N GLU A 165 -7.55 25.90 14.91
CA GLU A 165 -6.73 25.96 16.14
C GLU A 165 -7.06 24.83 17.14
N SER A 166 -8.30 24.32 17.13
CA SER A 166 -8.72 23.16 17.91
C SER A 166 -7.83 21.94 17.65
N ALA A 167 -7.35 21.71 16.43
CA ALA A 167 -6.43 20.61 16.12
C ALA A 167 -5.06 20.80 16.77
N THR A 168 -4.56 22.04 16.86
CA THR A 168 -3.31 22.34 17.59
C THR A 168 -3.49 22.05 19.08
N GLY A 169 -4.64 22.44 19.66
CA GLY A 169 -4.98 22.16 21.06
C GLY A 169 -5.06 20.67 21.42
N MET A 170 -5.26 19.79 20.43
CA MET A 170 -5.27 18.33 20.64
C MET A 170 -3.88 17.75 20.92
N VAL A 171 -2.82 18.47 20.54
CA VAL A 171 -1.43 17.98 20.59
C VAL A 171 -0.46 18.97 21.23
N SER A 172 -0.91 20.16 21.61
CA SER A 172 -0.11 21.19 22.29
C SER A 172 -0.67 21.46 23.67
N SER A 173 0.20 21.39 24.69
CA SER A 173 -0.15 21.68 26.09
C SER A 173 -1.38 20.92 26.60
N VAL A 174 -1.51 19.66 26.19
CA VAL A 174 -2.60 18.76 26.60
C VAL A 174 -2.49 18.47 28.10
N ASP A 175 -3.59 18.61 28.84
CA ASP A 175 -3.64 18.24 30.26
C ASP A 175 -3.57 16.72 30.43
N VAL A 176 -2.54 16.26 31.14
CA VAL A 176 -2.26 14.85 31.44
C VAL A 176 -2.17 14.59 32.95
N SER A 177 -2.65 15.53 33.77
CA SER A 177 -2.66 15.41 35.23
C SER A 177 -3.45 14.19 35.73
N GLU A 178 -4.48 13.76 34.97
CA GLU A 178 -5.28 12.57 35.28
C GLU A 178 -4.68 11.25 34.75
N VAL A 179 -3.61 11.30 33.96
CA VAL A 179 -2.92 10.11 33.46
C VAL A 179 -2.10 9.53 34.61
N LYS A 180 -2.44 8.29 34.99
CA LYS A 180 -1.82 7.58 36.10
C LYS A 180 -1.23 6.28 35.61
N ARG A 181 0.02 6.01 35.98
CA ARG A 181 0.67 4.70 35.83
C ARG A 181 -0.14 3.58 36.43
N TYR A 182 -0.03 2.40 35.84
CA TYR A 182 -0.72 1.21 36.32
C TYR A 182 -0.01 -0.08 35.89
N TYR A 183 -0.42 -1.18 36.53
CA TYR A 183 0.05 -2.52 36.20
C TYR A 183 -1.11 -3.35 35.65
N THR A 184 -0.83 -4.20 34.68
CA THR A 184 -1.80 -5.19 34.19
C THR A 184 -1.16 -6.55 34.04
N PHE A 185 -1.87 -7.62 34.39
CA PHE A 185 -1.49 -8.94 33.88
C PHE A 185 -1.53 -8.95 32.35
N ALA A 186 -0.63 -9.67 31.69
CA ALA A 186 -0.64 -9.75 30.23
C ALA A 186 -1.92 -10.46 29.73
N SER A 187 -2.43 -11.44 30.49
CA SER A 187 -3.76 -12.04 30.27
C SER A 187 -4.62 -11.92 31.53
N ALA A 188 -5.94 -11.79 31.37
CA ALA A 188 -6.90 -11.89 32.47
C ALA A 188 -7.31 -13.34 32.78
N ASN A 189 -6.92 -14.31 31.93
CA ASN A 189 -7.21 -15.73 32.13
C ASN A 189 -6.20 -16.34 33.12
N PRO A 190 -6.61 -16.73 34.35
CA PRO A 190 -5.71 -17.26 35.37
C PRO A 190 -5.00 -18.57 35.00
N PHE A 191 -5.49 -19.27 33.97
CA PHE A 191 -4.90 -20.51 33.47
C PHE A 191 -3.89 -20.29 32.34
N SER A 192 -3.79 -19.07 31.79
CA SER A 192 -2.82 -18.73 30.77
C SER A 192 -1.41 -18.57 31.36
N GLN A 193 -0.39 -19.01 30.62
CA GLN A 193 1.00 -18.71 30.97
C GLN A 193 1.25 -17.19 31.04
N GLN A 194 0.52 -16.41 30.24
CA GLN A 194 0.61 -14.95 30.22
C GLN A 194 0.00 -14.28 31.48
N PHE A 195 -0.79 -14.99 32.28
CA PHE A 195 -1.26 -14.47 33.58
C PHE A 195 -0.11 -14.30 34.58
N ARG A 196 1.01 -15.00 34.37
CA ARG A 196 2.21 -14.86 35.19
C ARG A 196 3.05 -13.63 34.83
N ALA A 197 2.78 -13.01 33.68
CA ALA A 197 3.47 -11.81 33.24
C ALA A 197 2.69 -10.56 33.65
N ILE A 198 3.39 -9.59 34.26
CA ILE A 198 2.85 -8.26 34.55
C ILE A 198 3.50 -7.25 33.62
N GLN A 199 2.67 -6.47 32.96
CA GLN A 199 3.06 -5.32 32.16
C GLN A 199 2.99 -4.07 33.03
N HIS A 200 4.08 -3.30 33.04
CA HIS A 200 4.13 -1.99 33.65
C HIS A 200 3.83 -0.93 32.59
N HIS A 201 2.88 -0.05 32.88
CA HIS A 201 2.52 1.08 32.03
C HIS A 201 2.92 2.35 32.76
N ASP A 202 4.06 2.90 32.39
CA ASP A 202 4.56 4.17 32.93
C ASP A 202 3.75 5.36 32.38
N LYS A 203 3.87 6.52 33.05
CA LYS A 203 3.06 7.67 32.67
C LYS A 203 3.49 8.26 31.31
N ARG A 204 4.79 8.25 30.99
CA ARG A 204 5.31 8.85 29.75
C ARG A 204 4.79 8.13 28.50
N ASN A 205 4.82 6.80 28.49
CA ASN A 205 4.26 6.00 27.40
C ASN A 205 2.75 6.21 27.27
N LEU A 206 2.03 6.26 28.40
CA LEU A 206 0.58 6.54 28.38
C LEU A 206 0.24 7.95 27.85
N VAL A 207 1.09 8.93 28.13
CA VAL A 207 0.98 10.29 27.59
C VAL A 207 1.23 10.28 26.09
N GLU A 208 2.28 9.59 25.63
CA GLU A 208 2.56 9.41 24.21
C GLU A 208 1.40 8.74 23.48
N ASP A 209 0.83 7.67 24.05
CA ASP A 209 -0.33 6.98 23.49
C ASP A 209 -1.56 7.91 23.41
N LEU A 210 -1.80 8.75 24.44
CA LEU A 210 -2.88 9.75 24.41
C LEU A 210 -2.68 10.79 23.30
N ILE A 211 -1.46 11.30 23.11
CA ILE A 211 -1.15 12.24 22.03
C ILE A 211 -1.36 11.56 20.66
N ASN A 212 -0.95 10.30 20.51
CA ASN A 212 -1.20 9.53 19.28
C ASN A 212 -2.69 9.29 19.02
N GLU A 213 -3.48 8.97 20.06
CA GLU A 213 -4.94 8.87 19.94
C GLU A 213 -5.57 10.19 19.50
N ASN A 214 -5.08 11.32 20.02
CA ASN A 214 -5.54 12.65 19.62
C ASN A 214 -5.17 12.97 18.17
N ILE A 215 -3.95 12.63 17.72
CA ILE A 215 -3.56 12.72 16.30
C ILE A 215 -4.52 11.90 15.43
N ASN A 216 -4.85 10.67 15.84
CA ASN A 216 -5.75 9.79 15.10
C ASN A 216 -7.18 10.36 14.98
N LYS A 217 -7.68 11.07 16.00
CA LYS A 217 -8.98 11.77 15.91
C LYS A 217 -8.96 12.86 14.84
N VAL A 218 -7.91 13.69 14.82
CA VAL A 218 -7.75 14.73 13.79
C VAL A 218 -7.62 14.11 12.40
N CYS A 219 -6.81 13.06 12.25
CA CYS A 219 -6.65 12.35 10.99
C CYS A 219 -7.97 11.73 10.51
N SER A 220 -8.77 11.15 11.41
CA SER A 220 -10.07 10.56 11.08
C SER A 220 -11.04 11.60 10.50
N ASP A 221 -11.10 12.80 11.09
CA ASP A 221 -11.92 13.90 10.57
C ASP A 221 -11.43 14.35 9.18
N VAL A 222 -10.12 14.49 8.98
CA VAL A 222 -9.53 14.83 7.68
C VAL A 222 -9.80 13.76 6.63
N VAL A 223 -9.63 12.47 6.95
CA VAL A 223 -9.91 11.36 6.03
C VAL A 223 -11.40 11.30 5.67
N SER A 224 -12.27 11.55 6.65
CA SER A 224 -13.72 11.67 6.43
C SER A 224 -14.03 12.80 5.44
N MET A 225 -13.44 14.00 5.62
CA MET A 225 -13.63 15.10 4.69
C MET A 225 -13.01 14.82 3.31
N ALA A 226 -11.84 14.20 3.25
CA ALA A 226 -11.20 13.79 1.99
C ALA A 226 -12.10 12.84 1.20
N LYS A 227 -12.70 11.84 1.85
CA LYS A 227 -13.66 10.93 1.21
C LYS A 227 -14.89 11.67 0.68
N LYS A 228 -15.41 12.65 1.41
CA LYS A 228 -16.54 13.47 0.93
C LYS A 228 -16.15 14.33 -0.27
N VAL A 229 -14.94 14.92 -0.26
CA VAL A 229 -14.44 15.68 -1.41
C VAL A 229 -14.27 14.77 -2.63
N LEU A 230 -13.67 13.59 -2.46
CA LEU A 230 -13.49 12.62 -3.54
C LEU A 230 -14.83 12.10 -4.10
N SER A 231 -15.84 11.93 -3.24
CA SER A 231 -17.15 11.44 -3.67
C SER A 231 -17.91 12.44 -4.56
N LEU A 232 -17.63 13.75 -4.47
CA LEU A 232 -18.13 14.76 -5.41
C LEU A 232 -17.71 14.44 -6.84
N TRP A 233 -16.50 13.90 -7.01
CA TRP A 233 -15.95 13.47 -8.29
C TRP A 233 -16.20 12.00 -8.57
N ARG A 234 -17.03 11.32 -7.77
CA ARG A 234 -17.32 9.88 -7.87
C ARG A 234 -16.07 8.99 -7.75
N ILE A 235 -15.03 9.49 -7.09
CA ILE A 235 -13.80 8.76 -6.84
C ILE A 235 -13.97 7.99 -5.52
N ALA A 236 -13.83 6.67 -5.59
CA ALA A 236 -13.87 5.79 -4.42
C ALA A 236 -12.49 5.16 -4.23
N LYS A 237 -11.78 5.55 -3.15
CA LYS A 237 -10.49 5.00 -2.77
C LYS A 237 -10.53 4.52 -1.32
N ASP A 238 -9.83 3.42 -1.06
CA ASP A 238 -9.66 2.91 0.30
C ASP A 238 -8.75 3.83 1.13
N GLU A 239 -8.95 3.87 2.45
CA GLU A 239 -8.14 4.72 3.35
C GLU A 239 -6.66 4.35 3.29
N SER A 240 -6.34 3.05 3.12
CA SER A 240 -4.96 2.57 2.99
C SER A 240 -4.24 3.10 1.74
N LYS A 241 -4.97 3.66 0.76
CA LYS A 241 -4.42 4.27 -0.46
C LYS A 241 -4.22 5.77 -0.34
N LEU A 242 -4.57 6.37 0.79
CA LEU A 242 -4.29 7.78 1.08
C LEU A 242 -2.89 7.91 1.68
N THR A 243 -2.16 8.95 1.32
CA THR A 243 -0.90 9.34 1.98
C THR A 243 -1.12 10.62 2.77
N LEU A 244 -0.89 10.57 4.08
CA LEU A 244 -1.14 11.67 5.02
C LEU A 244 0.16 12.28 5.51
N ILE A 245 0.37 13.58 5.24
CA ILE A 245 1.51 14.33 5.77
C ILE A 245 0.99 15.49 6.62
N ALA A 246 1.36 15.54 7.89
CA ALA A 246 1.03 16.64 8.78
C ALA A 246 2.05 17.77 8.66
N ASP A 247 1.57 19.00 8.56
CA ASP A 247 2.40 20.19 8.44
C ASP A 247 2.35 21.01 9.72
N ILE A 248 3.52 21.19 10.33
CA ILE A 248 3.72 21.91 11.58
C ILE A 248 4.50 23.18 11.29
N TYR A 249 3.98 24.30 11.77
CA TYR A 249 4.61 25.61 11.64
C TYR A 249 5.12 26.09 13.00
N ARG A 250 6.35 26.60 13.03
CA ARG A 250 6.94 27.28 14.20
C ARG A 250 7.36 28.69 13.79
N ASP A 251 6.83 29.68 14.48
CA ASP A 251 7.17 31.10 14.27
C ASP A 251 8.48 31.46 15.00
N THR A 252 9.56 30.88 14.50
CA THR A 252 10.93 31.09 14.99
C THR A 252 11.90 30.69 13.90
N ASN A 253 13.05 31.34 13.82
CA ASN A 253 14.10 30.99 12.87
C ASN A 253 15.02 29.87 13.38
N GLU A 254 14.82 29.42 14.61
CA GLU A 254 15.61 28.34 15.19
C GLU A 254 15.14 26.98 14.65
N PRO A 255 16.03 26.16 14.06
CA PRO A 255 15.71 24.79 13.66
C PRO A 255 15.04 24.00 14.78
N TYR A 256 14.14 23.07 14.43
CA TYR A 256 13.49 22.26 15.45
C TYR A 256 14.50 21.34 16.14
N PHE A 257 15.22 20.55 15.34
CA PHE A 257 16.24 19.63 15.84
C PHE A 257 17.57 20.34 16.04
N VAL A 258 18.07 20.31 17.27
CA VAL A 258 19.28 21.00 17.70
C VAL A 258 19.99 20.16 18.76
N GLU A 259 21.31 20.15 18.75
CA GLU A 259 22.13 19.50 19.79
C GLU A 259 22.20 20.43 21.00
N VAL A 260 21.32 20.22 21.99
CA VAL A 260 21.22 21.06 23.19
C VAL A 260 21.14 20.18 24.43
N ASP A 261 21.79 20.62 25.52
CA ASP A 261 21.57 20.06 26.84
C ASP A 261 20.15 20.45 27.31
N GLU A 262 19.25 19.46 27.37
CA GLU A 262 17.87 19.68 27.78
C GLU A 262 17.81 20.08 29.26
N CYS A 263 17.20 21.24 29.56
CA CYS A 263 16.71 21.51 30.91
C CYS A 263 15.47 20.64 31.14
N GLU A 264 15.53 19.72 32.11
CA GLU A 264 14.37 18.91 32.51
C GLU A 264 13.31 19.82 33.17
N ASP A 265 12.28 20.23 32.43
CA ASP A 265 11.00 20.61 33.04
C ASP A 265 10.27 19.33 33.44
N ASP A 266 10.34 18.97 34.72
CA ASP A 266 9.65 17.79 35.26
C ASP A 266 8.11 17.88 35.14
N SER A 267 7.55 19.08 34.89
CA SER A 267 6.10 19.30 34.84
C SER A 267 5.48 19.19 33.45
N HIS A 268 6.30 19.25 32.40
CA HIS A 268 5.86 19.21 31.01
C HIS A 268 6.65 18.17 30.21
N VAL A 269 5.98 17.41 29.33
CA VAL A 269 6.63 16.40 28.49
C VAL A 269 6.43 16.67 27.02
N HIS A 270 7.53 16.62 26.26
CA HIS A 270 7.51 16.61 24.81
C HIS A 270 7.66 15.17 24.29
N VAL A 271 6.75 14.75 23.41
CA VAL A 271 6.80 13.42 22.78
C VAL A 271 7.98 13.32 21.82
N CYS A 272 8.13 14.29 20.93
CA CYS A 272 9.28 14.40 20.04
C CYS A 272 10.15 15.54 20.52
N ARG A 273 11.33 15.26 21.11
CA ARG A 273 12.20 16.30 21.66
C ARG A 273 13.16 16.88 20.64
N ARG A 274 13.60 18.12 20.85
CA ARG A 274 14.55 18.83 19.97
C ARG A 274 15.93 18.17 19.90
N SER A 275 16.36 17.51 20.98
CA SER A 275 17.64 16.80 21.03
C SER A 275 17.65 15.50 20.22
N PHE A 276 16.50 15.00 19.79
CA PHE A 276 16.37 13.74 19.06
C PHE A 276 16.63 13.90 17.56
N VAL A 277 17.77 14.48 17.21
CA VAL A 277 18.20 14.80 15.83
C VAL A 277 18.19 13.58 14.91
N PHE A 278 18.35 12.37 15.46
CA PHE A 278 18.31 11.11 14.70
C PHE A 278 16.94 10.76 14.12
N PHE A 279 15.86 11.43 14.55
CA PHE A 279 14.53 11.29 13.96
C PHE A 279 14.34 12.11 12.69
N ASP A 280 15.21 13.10 12.43
CA ASP A 280 15.15 13.89 11.20
C ASP A 280 15.74 13.12 10.03
N GLU A 281 14.94 12.90 8.99
CA GLU A 281 15.38 12.22 7.77
C GLU A 281 16.19 13.10 6.84
N LYS A 282 16.27 14.41 7.12
CA LYS A 282 17.06 15.39 6.35
C LYS A 282 16.78 15.30 4.85
N ILE A 283 15.49 15.32 4.50
CA ILE A 283 15.07 15.31 3.09
C ILE A 283 15.34 16.66 2.41
N SER A 284 15.40 17.75 3.19
CA SER A 284 15.64 19.11 2.72
C SER A 284 17.10 19.52 2.94
N SER A 285 17.63 20.36 2.06
CA SER A 285 18.87 21.11 2.31
C SER A 285 18.66 22.36 3.16
N ASP A 286 17.42 22.76 3.41
CA ASP A 286 17.08 23.88 4.28
C ASP A 286 17.07 23.44 5.75
N ASN A 287 17.93 24.02 6.58
CA ASN A 287 18.06 23.70 8.00
C ASN A 287 16.82 24.08 8.83
N SER A 288 15.92 24.91 8.30
CA SER A 288 14.64 25.24 8.94
C SER A 288 13.56 24.19 8.73
N GLU A 289 13.83 23.16 7.91
CA GLU A 289 12.88 22.15 7.51
C GLU A 289 13.28 20.78 8.03
N HIS A 290 12.34 20.10 8.69
CA HIS A 290 12.56 18.76 9.21
C HIS A 290 11.42 17.83 8.79
N PHE A 291 11.76 16.57 8.52
CA PHE A 291 10.79 15.58 8.05
C PHE A 291 10.95 14.27 8.82
N LEU A 292 9.83 13.78 9.33
CA LEU A 292 9.74 12.58 10.13
C LEU A 292 8.78 11.59 9.47
N SER A 293 9.25 10.43 9.03
CA SER A 293 8.37 9.31 8.60
C SER A 293 8.47 8.07 9.50
N ARG A 294 9.15 8.20 10.65
CA ARG A 294 9.38 7.12 11.62
C ARG A 294 9.27 7.62 13.05
N TYR A 295 9.16 6.69 14.01
CA TYR A 295 8.94 6.92 15.44
C TYR A 295 7.64 7.68 15.78
N VAL A 296 7.56 8.97 15.41
CA VAL A 296 6.39 9.82 15.71
C VAL A 296 5.13 9.32 15.04
N VAL A 297 5.25 8.70 13.85
CA VAL A 297 4.10 8.25 13.06
C VAL A 297 3.79 6.76 13.22
N GLU A 298 4.65 5.98 13.87
CA GLU A 298 4.50 4.50 13.96
C GLU A 298 3.26 4.04 14.74
N LYS A 299 2.73 4.91 15.61
CA LYS A 299 1.57 4.63 16.47
C LYS A 299 0.32 5.42 16.07
N ASN A 300 0.35 6.11 14.93
CA ASN A 300 -0.78 6.90 14.45
C ASN A 300 -0.99 6.75 12.94
N ASN A 301 -2.02 7.43 12.44
CA ASN A 301 -2.50 7.30 11.07
C ASN A 301 -1.83 8.27 10.08
N LEU A 302 -0.78 8.99 10.50
CA LEU A 302 0.03 9.81 9.60
C LEU A 302 1.08 8.93 8.92
N ASP A 303 1.47 9.28 7.71
CA ASP A 303 2.64 8.69 7.05
C ASP A 303 3.91 9.51 7.31
N ALA A 304 3.76 10.83 7.51
CA ALA A 304 4.86 11.70 7.86
C ALA A 304 4.42 12.97 8.59
N VAL A 305 5.38 13.63 9.23
CA VAL A 305 5.27 14.99 9.77
C VAL A 305 6.38 15.86 9.18
N PHE A 306 6.00 17.04 8.70
CA PHE A 306 6.92 18.08 8.26
C PHE A 306 6.86 19.26 9.21
N ILE A 307 8.02 19.79 9.58
CA ILE A 307 8.15 20.95 10.47
C ILE A 307 8.91 22.04 9.74
N LYS A 308 8.31 23.23 9.62
CA LYS A 308 8.97 24.44 9.15
C LYS A 308 9.13 25.44 10.30
N SER A 309 10.36 25.81 10.59
CA SER A 309 10.69 26.85 11.58
C SER A 309 11.16 28.11 10.85
N LYS A 310 10.28 29.09 10.67
CA LYS A 310 10.63 30.37 10.07
C LYS A 310 9.73 31.46 10.61
N SER A 311 10.28 32.64 10.91
CA SER A 311 9.47 33.74 11.44
C SER A 311 8.48 34.25 10.39
N LEU A 312 7.28 34.64 10.83
CA LEU A 312 6.20 35.09 9.97
C LEU A 312 6.61 36.29 9.08
N GLU A 313 7.48 37.16 9.60
CA GLU A 313 7.95 38.38 8.95
C GLU A 313 8.93 38.11 7.79
N GLU A 314 9.56 36.95 7.76
CA GLU A 314 10.56 36.57 6.74
C GLU A 314 9.97 35.84 5.54
N PHE A 315 8.66 35.54 5.56
CA PHE A 315 8.01 34.93 4.42
C PHE A 315 7.73 35.96 3.33
N ASP A 316 8.07 35.58 2.10
CA ASP A 316 7.60 36.29 0.93
C ASP A 316 6.08 36.15 0.82
N GLN A 317 5.40 37.20 0.35
CA GLN A 317 3.93 37.22 0.23
C GLN A 317 3.38 36.02 -0.56
N PHE A 318 4.13 35.56 -1.56
CA PHE A 318 3.74 34.45 -2.44
C PHE A 318 4.28 33.08 -2.01
N ASP A 319 5.28 33.01 -1.13
CA ASP A 319 5.85 31.77 -0.56
C ASP A 319 5.74 31.79 0.97
N ASN A 320 4.51 31.95 1.46
CA ASN A 320 4.23 31.98 2.89
C ASN A 320 3.73 30.62 3.36
N PHE A 321 4.64 29.78 3.85
CA PHE A 321 4.28 28.45 4.36
C PHE A 321 3.21 28.53 5.46
N ALA A 322 3.19 29.54 6.33
CA ALA A 322 2.20 29.62 7.40
C ALA A 322 0.76 29.82 6.88
N ARG A 323 0.59 30.40 5.69
CA ARG A 323 -0.73 30.84 5.18
C ARG A 323 -1.15 30.21 3.86
N ASN A 324 -0.21 29.76 3.02
CA ASN A 324 -0.49 29.33 1.66
C ASN A 324 -0.77 27.82 1.58
N GLY A 325 -1.71 27.47 0.70
CA GLY A 325 -1.95 26.06 0.34
C GLY A 325 -0.78 25.55 -0.49
N LEU A 326 -0.38 24.31 -0.24
CA LEU A 326 0.77 23.69 -0.92
C LEU A 326 0.29 22.69 -1.95
N ALA A 327 1.05 22.56 -3.04
CA ALA A 327 0.84 21.53 -4.05
C ALA A 327 1.99 20.52 -4.04
N LEU A 328 1.81 19.43 -4.78
CA LEU A 328 2.84 18.41 -4.93
C LEU A 328 4.12 18.94 -5.58
N TYR A 329 4.01 19.87 -6.53
CA TYR A 329 5.13 20.24 -7.42
C TYR A 329 6.09 21.30 -6.86
N ASP A 330 5.77 21.90 -5.72
CA ASP A 330 6.53 23.03 -5.14
C ASP A 330 6.85 22.87 -3.65
N SER A 331 6.53 21.72 -3.05
CA SER A 331 6.67 21.50 -1.61
C SER A 331 7.20 20.11 -1.26
N HIS A 332 7.44 19.89 0.03
CA HIS A 332 7.80 18.59 0.60
C HIS A 332 6.75 17.50 0.34
N ILE A 333 5.51 17.88 0.00
CA ILE A 333 4.44 16.96 -0.37
C ILE A 333 4.85 16.09 -1.56
N PHE A 334 5.76 16.55 -2.43
CA PHE A 334 6.34 15.72 -3.51
C PHE A 334 6.80 14.34 -3.03
N ILE A 335 7.36 14.26 -1.80
CA ILE A 335 7.86 13.02 -1.20
C ILE A 335 6.74 12.00 -0.93
N SER A 336 5.48 12.44 -0.81
CA SER A 336 4.33 11.56 -0.61
C SER A 336 4.18 10.52 -1.73
N MET A 337 4.56 10.86 -2.96
CA MET A 337 4.53 9.90 -4.08
C MET A 337 5.51 8.75 -3.87
N PHE A 338 6.66 9.01 -3.24
CA PHE A 338 7.59 7.94 -2.89
C PHE A 338 7.12 7.11 -1.70
N ILE A 339 6.32 7.67 -0.79
CA ILE A 339 5.66 6.93 0.28
C ILE A 339 4.63 5.97 -0.32
N ASP A 340 3.78 6.44 -1.24
CA ASP A 340 2.83 5.61 -1.98
C ASP A 340 3.54 4.48 -2.77
N VAL A 341 4.59 4.81 -3.52
CA VAL A 341 5.45 3.81 -4.20
C VAL A 341 6.02 2.79 -3.22
N ALA A 342 6.49 3.23 -2.05
CA ALA A 342 7.04 2.32 -1.05
C ALA A 342 5.99 1.33 -0.53
N ARG A 343 4.76 1.82 -0.31
CA ARG A 343 3.63 1.01 0.12
C ARG A 343 3.25 -0.04 -0.95
N GLN A 344 3.09 0.39 -2.20
CA GLN A 344 2.82 -0.51 -3.33
C GLN A 344 3.93 -1.56 -3.49
N GLN A 345 5.19 -1.18 -3.31
CA GLN A 345 6.32 -2.11 -3.35
C GLN A 345 6.24 -3.21 -2.28
N VAL A 346 5.83 -2.85 -1.06
CA VAL A 346 5.63 -3.80 0.04
C VAL A 346 4.47 -4.75 -0.29
N GLU A 347 3.33 -4.24 -0.74
CA GLU A 347 2.17 -5.05 -1.13
C GLU A 347 2.53 -6.07 -2.22
N ILE A 348 3.21 -5.63 -3.29
CA ILE A 348 3.67 -6.50 -4.38
C ILE A 348 4.66 -7.55 -3.83
N SER A 349 5.58 -7.14 -2.97
CA SER A 349 6.56 -8.06 -2.39
C SER A 349 5.91 -9.12 -1.50
N GLU A 350 4.93 -8.75 -0.68
CA GLU A 350 4.22 -9.70 0.18
C GLU A 350 3.39 -10.69 -0.63
N TYR A 351 2.70 -10.21 -1.67
CA TYR A 351 1.96 -11.06 -2.59
C TYR A 351 2.89 -12.05 -3.33
N ALA A 352 3.99 -11.56 -3.91
CA ALA A 352 4.99 -12.40 -4.56
C ALA A 352 5.63 -13.41 -3.58
N ASN A 353 5.91 -13.01 -2.34
CA ASN A 353 6.49 -13.87 -1.31
C ASN A 353 5.63 -15.08 -0.99
N SER A 354 4.31 -14.99 -1.18
CA SER A 354 3.41 -16.13 -1.01
C SER A 354 3.72 -17.29 -1.98
N ALA A 355 4.29 -17.01 -3.16
CA ALA A 355 4.72 -18.01 -4.14
C ALA A 355 6.24 -18.25 -4.15
N LEU A 356 7.05 -17.25 -3.76
CA LEU A 356 8.50 -17.39 -3.67
C LEU A 356 8.94 -18.22 -2.46
N LEU A 357 8.30 -18.02 -1.30
CA LEU A 357 8.69 -18.65 -0.03
C LEU A 357 7.88 -19.90 0.28
N LYS A 358 6.57 -19.91 -0.04
CA LYS A 358 5.72 -21.07 0.19
C LYS A 358 5.64 -21.87 -1.10
N ASN A 359 6.09 -23.12 -1.04
CA ASN A 359 5.86 -24.08 -2.10
C ASN A 359 4.39 -24.51 -2.02
N SER A 360 3.46 -23.72 -2.57
CA SER A 360 2.08 -24.19 -2.70
C SER A 360 2.09 -25.48 -3.54
N ASN A 361 1.20 -26.42 -3.22
CA ASN A 361 1.18 -27.74 -3.88
C ASN A 361 0.79 -27.67 -5.38
N LYS A 362 0.48 -26.48 -5.93
CA LYS A 362 0.05 -26.29 -7.32
C LYS A 362 0.93 -25.27 -8.04
N VAL A 363 1.63 -25.74 -9.07
CA VAL A 363 2.55 -24.96 -9.91
C VAL A 363 1.83 -23.79 -10.60
N GLU A 364 0.61 -24.02 -11.09
CA GLU A 364 -0.24 -23.03 -11.77
C GLU A 364 -0.51 -21.80 -10.88
N THR A 365 -0.92 -22.02 -9.63
CA THR A 365 -1.19 -20.93 -8.68
C THR A 365 0.05 -20.10 -8.40
N ASN A 366 1.22 -20.74 -8.25
CA ASN A 366 2.47 -20.01 -8.07
C ASN A 366 2.85 -19.22 -9.33
N TYR A 367 2.57 -19.75 -10.52
CA TYR A 367 2.81 -19.05 -11.78
C TYR A 367 1.94 -17.80 -11.90
N ASP A 368 0.63 -17.91 -11.64
CA ASP A 368 -0.31 -16.79 -11.74
C ASP A 368 0.08 -15.64 -10.80
N ILE A 369 0.37 -15.95 -9.52
CA ILE A 369 0.81 -14.97 -8.52
C ILE A 369 2.06 -14.22 -8.99
N LEU A 370 3.06 -14.95 -9.49
CA LEU A 370 4.33 -14.37 -9.91
C LEU A 370 4.20 -13.58 -11.22
N PHE A 371 3.36 -14.03 -12.14
CA PHE A 371 3.07 -13.31 -13.37
C PHE A 371 2.34 -11.99 -13.09
N GLU A 372 1.31 -12.01 -12.24
CA GLU A 372 0.62 -10.79 -11.81
C GLU A 372 1.55 -9.83 -11.08
N SER A 373 2.36 -10.35 -10.15
CA SER A 373 3.38 -9.57 -9.44
C SER A 373 4.37 -8.90 -10.41
N THR A 374 4.71 -9.57 -11.52
CA THR A 374 5.61 -9.01 -12.56
C THR A 374 4.98 -7.81 -13.24
N ASN A 375 3.70 -7.90 -13.62
CA ASN A 375 2.98 -6.79 -14.27
C ASN A 375 2.82 -5.60 -13.31
N GLN A 376 2.46 -5.85 -12.06
CA GLN A 376 2.37 -4.81 -11.03
C GLN A 376 3.71 -4.14 -10.78
N LEU A 377 4.81 -4.91 -10.80
CA LEU A 377 6.16 -4.40 -10.59
C LEU A 377 6.68 -3.55 -11.75
N GLU A 378 6.34 -3.90 -13.00
CA GLU A 378 6.64 -3.03 -14.15
C GLU A 378 5.87 -1.72 -14.09
N SER A 379 4.57 -1.76 -13.77
CA SER A 379 3.79 -0.55 -13.55
C SER A 379 4.38 0.30 -12.42
N LEU A 380 4.82 -0.31 -11.31
CA LEU A 380 5.52 0.40 -10.24
C LEU A 380 6.85 1.01 -10.73
N ARG A 381 7.60 0.31 -11.57
CA ARG A 381 8.87 0.80 -12.14
C ARG A 381 8.64 2.00 -13.04
N GLU A 382 7.63 1.95 -13.90
CA GLU A 382 7.14 3.08 -14.70
C GLU A 382 6.75 4.26 -13.80
N ASN A 383 6.06 3.99 -12.67
CA ASN A 383 5.75 5.01 -11.66
C ASN A 383 6.98 5.74 -11.15
N ILE A 384 7.99 4.99 -10.72
CA ILE A 384 9.21 5.57 -10.18
C ILE A 384 9.98 6.36 -11.25
N LEU A 385 10.02 5.84 -12.49
CA LEU A 385 10.68 6.52 -13.60
C LEU A 385 9.98 7.84 -13.97
N ALA A 386 8.64 7.87 -13.95
CA ALA A 386 7.87 9.09 -14.19
C ALA A 386 8.16 10.15 -13.14
N ILE A 387 8.09 9.78 -11.85
CA ILE A 387 8.37 10.68 -10.74
C ILE A 387 9.82 11.18 -10.84
N LYS A 388 10.78 10.29 -11.12
CA LYS A 388 12.20 10.64 -11.27
C LYS A 388 12.43 11.65 -12.39
N LYS A 389 11.74 11.49 -13.52
CA LYS A 389 11.83 12.40 -14.67
C LYS A 389 11.35 13.81 -14.34
N GLU A 390 10.38 13.94 -13.43
CA GLU A 390 9.80 15.24 -13.07
C GLU A 390 10.59 15.99 -11.99
N ILE A 391 11.50 15.34 -11.25
CA ILE A 391 12.30 16.00 -10.19
C ILE A 391 12.93 17.34 -10.65
N PRO A 392 13.52 17.49 -11.84
CA PRO A 392 14.13 18.76 -12.26
C PRO A 392 13.13 19.92 -12.48
N HIS A 393 11.83 19.63 -12.65
CA HIS A 393 10.83 20.61 -13.08
C HIS A 393 9.67 20.77 -12.09
N GLY A 394 9.37 19.73 -11.31
CA GLY A 394 8.25 19.69 -10.37
C GLY A 394 8.65 19.26 -8.96
N CYS A 395 9.93 19.35 -8.59
CA CYS A 395 10.36 19.21 -7.20
C CYS A 395 11.16 20.44 -6.80
N ARG A 396 10.86 21.03 -5.64
CA ARG A 396 11.63 22.17 -5.12
C ARG A 396 13.10 21.76 -4.97
N GLU A 397 14.00 22.66 -5.32
CA GLU A 397 15.44 22.40 -5.36
C GLU A 397 15.97 21.83 -4.03
N SER A 398 15.43 22.30 -2.90
CA SER A 398 15.81 21.85 -1.56
C SER A 398 15.59 20.35 -1.31
N TYR A 399 14.65 19.70 -2.03
CA TYR A 399 14.34 18.28 -1.88
C TYR A 399 14.89 17.40 -3.02
N SER A 400 15.34 18.01 -4.12
CA SER A 400 15.65 17.29 -5.38
C SER A 400 16.68 16.17 -5.18
N ASP A 401 17.75 16.40 -4.40
CA ASP A 401 18.79 15.40 -4.20
C ASP A 401 18.31 14.21 -3.37
N SER A 402 17.49 14.46 -2.35
CA SER A 402 16.85 13.40 -1.57
C SER A 402 15.84 12.63 -2.40
N ALA A 403 15.01 13.31 -3.19
CA ALA A 403 14.07 12.69 -4.13
C ALA A 403 14.79 11.77 -5.13
N LYS A 404 15.92 12.21 -5.71
CA LYS A 404 16.73 11.38 -6.63
C LYS A 404 17.26 10.12 -5.94
N ARG A 405 17.83 10.25 -4.73
CA ARG A 405 18.34 9.12 -3.94
C ARG A 405 17.23 8.13 -3.61
N ILE A 406 16.05 8.61 -3.21
CA ILE A 406 14.90 7.76 -2.92
C ILE A 406 14.44 7.03 -4.18
N ALA A 407 14.29 7.71 -5.32
CA ALA A 407 13.90 7.11 -6.59
C ALA A 407 14.86 5.99 -7.01
N GLU A 408 16.17 6.23 -6.93
CA GLU A 408 17.20 5.24 -7.28
C GLU A 408 17.19 4.03 -6.37
N TYR A 409 17.02 4.26 -5.06
CA TYR A 409 16.87 3.18 -4.10
C TYR A 409 15.64 2.32 -4.40
N ARG A 410 14.49 2.94 -4.68
CA ARG A 410 13.24 2.24 -4.99
C ARG A 410 13.32 1.43 -6.28
N LEU A 411 13.91 2.00 -7.35
CA LEU A 411 14.18 1.27 -8.60
C LEU A 411 15.06 0.05 -8.35
N LYS A 412 16.16 0.20 -7.62
CA LYS A 412 17.07 -0.89 -7.30
C LYS A 412 16.37 -2.02 -6.53
N LEU A 413 15.46 -1.69 -5.60
CA LEU A 413 14.67 -2.69 -4.89
C LEU A 413 13.68 -3.40 -5.82
N ALA A 414 13.02 -2.66 -6.71
CA ALA A 414 12.09 -3.23 -7.69
C ALA A 414 12.82 -4.19 -8.64
N ASP A 415 13.96 -3.79 -9.19
CA ASP A 415 14.79 -4.62 -10.07
C ASP A 415 15.26 -5.92 -9.38
N LYS A 416 15.62 -5.85 -8.09
CA LYS A 416 16.00 -7.04 -7.31
C LYS A 416 14.85 -8.02 -7.12
N LEU A 417 13.65 -7.52 -6.83
CA LEU A 417 12.46 -8.36 -6.69
C LEU A 417 12.10 -8.98 -8.04
N LYS A 418 12.12 -8.19 -9.12
CA LYS A 418 11.84 -8.65 -10.49
C LYS A 418 12.77 -9.79 -10.88
N ALA A 419 14.08 -9.61 -10.71
CA ALA A 419 15.07 -10.64 -11.01
C ALA A 419 14.86 -11.94 -10.20
N SER A 420 14.32 -11.84 -8.99
CA SER A 420 13.97 -13.01 -8.18
C SER A 420 12.72 -13.73 -8.71
N ILE A 421 11.69 -12.96 -9.10
CA ILE A 421 10.46 -13.47 -9.70
C ILE A 421 10.76 -14.16 -11.03
N ASP A 422 11.51 -13.52 -11.93
CA ASP A 422 11.85 -14.04 -13.26
C ASP A 422 12.56 -15.40 -13.17
N ARG A 423 13.51 -15.53 -12.23
CA ARG A 423 14.20 -16.81 -11.96
C ARG A 423 13.22 -17.91 -11.56
N ARG A 424 12.26 -17.61 -10.69
CA ARG A 424 11.27 -18.59 -10.22
C ARG A 424 10.28 -18.93 -11.33
N LEU A 425 9.83 -17.96 -12.10
CA LEU A 425 8.88 -18.13 -13.20
C LEU A 425 9.47 -18.99 -14.33
N SER A 426 10.75 -18.82 -14.65
CA SER A 426 11.48 -19.71 -15.57
C SER A 426 11.51 -21.17 -15.08
N GLY A 427 11.73 -21.38 -13.79
CA GLY A 427 11.67 -22.71 -13.17
C GLY A 427 10.28 -23.34 -13.23
N LEU A 428 9.23 -22.57 -12.91
CA LEU A 428 7.84 -23.05 -12.95
C LEU A 428 7.39 -23.37 -14.37
N ASN A 429 7.75 -22.57 -15.37
CA ASN A 429 7.44 -22.87 -16.77
C ASN A 429 8.06 -24.21 -17.21
N SER A 430 9.30 -24.46 -16.80
CA SER A 430 9.97 -25.75 -17.02
C SER A 430 9.21 -26.90 -16.34
N GLU A 431 8.72 -26.70 -15.12
CA GLU A 431 7.94 -27.69 -14.37
C GLU A 431 6.57 -27.96 -15.03
N MET A 432 5.86 -26.92 -15.47
CA MET A 432 4.59 -27.05 -16.20
C MET A 432 4.77 -27.83 -17.51
N GLN A 433 5.83 -27.56 -18.28
CA GLN A 433 6.13 -28.31 -19.49
C GLN A 433 6.36 -29.80 -19.20
N VAL A 434 7.09 -30.12 -18.13
CA VAL A 434 7.30 -31.52 -17.70
C VAL A 434 5.98 -32.17 -17.25
N GLN A 435 5.13 -31.45 -16.52
CA GLN A 435 3.82 -31.96 -16.10
C GLN A 435 2.90 -32.22 -17.31
N ASN A 436 2.85 -31.30 -18.27
CA ASN A 436 2.11 -31.46 -19.52
C ASN A 436 2.60 -32.67 -20.34
N LEU A 437 3.93 -32.85 -20.44
CA LEU A 437 4.51 -34.04 -21.09
C LEU A 437 4.12 -35.35 -20.37
N ARG A 438 4.17 -35.38 -19.04
CA ARG A 438 3.77 -36.54 -18.23
C ARG A 438 2.28 -36.84 -18.37
N PHE A 439 1.44 -35.81 -18.40
CA PHE A 439 -0.01 -35.94 -18.61
C PHE A 439 -0.31 -36.50 -20.00
N ASN A 440 0.27 -35.92 -21.05
CA ASN A 440 0.11 -36.41 -22.42
C ASN A 440 0.58 -37.85 -22.60
N ARG A 441 1.67 -38.25 -21.93
CA ARG A 441 2.14 -39.65 -21.93
C ARG A 441 1.13 -40.60 -21.28
N LYS A 442 0.53 -40.24 -20.15
CA LYS A 442 -0.51 -41.05 -19.49
C LYS A 442 -1.79 -41.12 -20.33
N TYR A 443 -2.18 -40.01 -20.94
CA TYR A 443 -3.35 -39.95 -21.81
C TYR A 443 -3.15 -40.80 -23.07
N SER A 444 -1.97 -40.72 -23.71
CA SER A 444 -1.60 -41.56 -24.83
C SER A 444 -1.65 -43.06 -24.49
N LEU A 445 -1.22 -43.44 -23.28
CA LEU A 445 -1.33 -44.82 -22.79
C LEU A 445 -2.79 -45.26 -22.63
N LEU A 446 -3.64 -44.39 -22.06
CA LEU A 446 -5.07 -44.66 -21.90
C LEU A 446 -5.77 -44.82 -23.25
N VAL A 447 -5.49 -43.94 -24.22
CA VAL A 447 -5.97 -44.06 -25.60
C VAL A 447 -5.50 -45.37 -26.23
N GLY A 448 -4.24 -45.76 -26.02
CA GLY A 448 -3.72 -47.05 -26.49
C GLY A 448 -4.48 -48.26 -25.90
N VAL A 449 -4.79 -48.23 -24.60
CA VAL A 449 -5.61 -49.27 -23.95
C VAL A 449 -7.03 -49.30 -24.53
N LEU A 450 -7.65 -48.15 -24.77
CA LEU A 450 -8.97 -48.06 -25.38
C LEU A 450 -9.00 -48.65 -26.80
N ILE A 451 -7.95 -48.39 -27.60
CA ILE A 451 -7.82 -48.98 -28.94
C ILE A 451 -7.73 -50.50 -28.84
N ILE A 452 -6.95 -51.05 -27.92
CA ILE A 452 -6.84 -52.51 -27.72
C ILE A 452 -8.20 -53.12 -27.33
N VAL A 453 -8.94 -52.47 -26.42
CA VAL A 453 -10.30 -52.90 -26.03
C VAL A 453 -11.25 -52.86 -27.23
N GLN A 454 -11.18 -51.82 -28.06
CA GLN A 454 -11.99 -51.72 -29.28
C GLN A 454 -11.67 -52.84 -30.28
N ILE A 455 -10.39 -53.19 -30.46
CA ILE A 455 -9.98 -54.32 -31.31
C ILE A 455 -10.52 -55.64 -30.76
N LEU A 456 -10.43 -55.86 -29.43
CA LEU A 456 -10.96 -57.07 -28.79
C LEU A 456 -12.48 -57.17 -28.90
N LEU A 457 -13.20 -56.08 -28.68
CA LEU A 457 -14.65 -56.03 -28.85
C LEU A 457 -15.05 -56.29 -30.30
N ALA A 458 -14.35 -55.66 -31.27
CA ALA A 458 -14.56 -55.91 -32.69
C ALA A 458 -14.35 -57.39 -33.05
N ALA A 459 -13.28 -58.01 -32.54
CA ALA A 459 -12.99 -59.44 -32.73
C ALA A 459 -14.03 -60.37 -32.09
N LEU A 460 -14.63 -59.97 -30.95
CA LEU A 460 -15.72 -60.72 -30.31
C LEU A 460 -17.06 -60.56 -31.02
N THR A 461 -17.30 -59.43 -31.68
CA THR A 461 -18.50 -59.19 -32.51
C THR A 461 -18.41 -59.77 -33.92
N ILE A 462 -17.23 -60.23 -34.34
CA ILE A 462 -17.08 -60.98 -35.58
C ILE A 462 -17.74 -62.35 -35.37
N ASP A 463 -18.73 -62.65 -36.22
CA ASP A 463 -19.40 -63.94 -36.25
C ASP A 463 -18.48 -64.95 -36.96
N TRP A 464 -17.61 -65.60 -36.18
CA TRP A 464 -16.55 -66.47 -36.68
C TRP A 464 -17.07 -67.63 -37.55
N GLY A 465 -18.31 -68.10 -37.32
CA GLY A 465 -18.93 -69.15 -38.14
C GLY A 465 -19.25 -68.70 -39.58
N ASN A 466 -19.57 -67.43 -39.77
CA ASN A 466 -19.90 -66.86 -41.10
C ASN A 466 -18.63 -66.51 -41.91
N LEU A 467 -17.48 -66.42 -41.24
CA LEU A 467 -16.19 -66.12 -41.83
C LEU A 467 -15.55 -67.39 -42.43
N GLU A 468 -15.75 -68.54 -41.79
CA GLU A 468 -15.29 -69.85 -42.27
C GLU A 468 -16.11 -70.32 -43.51
N GLU A 469 -17.43 -70.07 -43.53
CA GLU A 469 -18.27 -70.28 -44.73
C GLU A 469 -17.89 -69.36 -45.90
N ARG A 470 -17.55 -68.10 -45.63
CA ARG A 470 -17.06 -67.17 -46.67
C ARG A 470 -15.66 -67.52 -47.19
N PHE A 471 -14.77 -68.02 -46.33
CA PHE A 471 -13.45 -68.46 -46.77
C PHE A 471 -13.52 -69.71 -47.65
N ASN A 472 -14.30 -70.72 -47.22
CA ASN A 472 -14.50 -71.96 -47.99
C ASN A 472 -15.25 -71.73 -49.32
N SER A 473 -16.24 -70.84 -49.36
CA SER A 473 -16.94 -70.48 -50.61
C SER A 473 -16.10 -69.64 -51.57
N SER A 474 -15.08 -68.90 -51.09
CA SER A 474 -14.13 -68.19 -51.95
C SER A 474 -13.09 -69.12 -52.58
N PHE A 475 -12.68 -70.18 -51.88
CA PHE A 475 -11.71 -71.17 -52.37
C PHE A 475 -12.30 -72.04 -53.49
N LEU A 476 -13.56 -72.48 -53.33
CA LEU A 476 -14.28 -73.23 -54.38
C LEU A 476 -14.55 -72.39 -55.64
N ARG A 477 -14.62 -71.06 -55.53
CA ARG A 477 -14.72 -70.15 -56.69
C ARG A 477 -13.40 -69.94 -57.45
N HIS A 478 -12.25 -70.27 -56.87
CA HIS A 478 -10.96 -70.10 -57.54
C HIS A 478 -10.56 -71.30 -58.41
N GLU A 479 -11.02 -72.52 -58.12
CA GLU A 479 -10.81 -73.68 -59.00
C GLU A 479 -11.57 -73.54 -60.34
N ASP A 480 -12.79 -73.02 -60.34
CA ASP A 480 -13.59 -72.79 -61.56
C ASP A 480 -13.04 -71.69 -62.49
N VAL A 481 -12.18 -70.79 -61.98
CA VAL A 481 -11.59 -69.68 -62.76
C VAL A 481 -10.26 -70.07 -63.40
N VAL A 482 -9.48 -70.96 -62.78
CA VAL A 482 -8.20 -71.43 -63.33
C VAL A 482 -8.40 -72.36 -64.53
N GLU A 483 -9.51 -73.10 -64.60
CA GLU A 483 -9.82 -73.97 -65.76
C GLU A 483 -10.30 -73.19 -67.01
N LYS A 484 -10.69 -71.91 -66.86
CA LYS A 484 -11.13 -71.05 -67.98
C LYS A 484 -10.05 -70.11 -68.55
N GLN A 485 -8.94 -69.86 -67.86
CA GLN A 485 -7.90 -68.94 -68.33
C GLN A 485 -6.79 -69.59 -69.18
N SER A 486 -6.74 -70.92 -69.32
CA SER A 486 -5.73 -71.60 -70.15
C SER A 486 -6.03 -71.59 -71.67
N SER A 487 -7.11 -70.96 -72.13
CA SER A 487 -7.56 -71.00 -73.54
C SER A 487 -7.56 -69.66 -74.29
N THR A 488 -7.05 -68.56 -73.70
CA THR A 488 -7.22 -67.21 -74.32
C THR A 488 -6.04 -66.24 -74.17
N GLU A 489 -4.79 -66.72 -74.12
CA GLU A 489 -3.58 -65.87 -74.22
C GLU A 489 -2.59 -66.42 -75.25
N ALA A 490 -3.08 -66.60 -76.48
CA ALA A 490 -2.26 -66.81 -77.67
C ALA A 490 -2.79 -65.91 -78.78
N ASP A 491 -2.70 -64.58 -78.59
CA ASP A 491 -2.76 -63.56 -79.66
C ASP A 491 -2.92 -62.18 -79.03
N GLU A 492 -1.82 -61.48 -78.72
CA GLU A 492 -1.74 -60.00 -78.78
C GLU A 492 -0.33 -59.53 -78.38
N HIS A 493 0.66 -59.90 -79.18
CA HIS A 493 1.98 -59.28 -79.13
C HIS A 493 2.34 -58.73 -80.51
N ASN A 494 1.59 -57.72 -80.99
CA ASN A 494 2.03 -56.91 -82.13
C ASN A 494 1.33 -55.55 -82.24
N LYS A 495 2.15 -54.50 -82.39
CA LYS A 495 1.90 -53.05 -82.71
C LYS A 495 1.97 -52.09 -81.51
N LEU A 496 3.09 -51.40 -81.28
CA LEU A 496 3.72 -50.26 -81.98
C LEU A 496 3.14 -48.86 -81.61
N LEU A 497 4.00 -48.04 -80.98
CA LEU A 497 4.39 -46.63 -81.32
C LEU A 497 3.24 -45.61 -81.56
N GLN A 498 3.16 -44.40 -80.98
CA GLN A 498 4.13 -43.32 -80.70
C GLN A 498 3.38 -42.09 -80.05
N PRO A 499 3.97 -40.89 -79.81
CA PRO A 499 3.75 -40.13 -78.56
C PRO A 499 3.23 -38.66 -78.72
N THR A 500 3.13 -37.94 -77.59
CA THR A 500 3.10 -36.45 -77.39
C THR A 500 1.92 -35.66 -77.98
N ALA A 501 1.38 -34.57 -77.42
CA ALA A 501 1.62 -33.71 -76.26
C ALA A 501 0.43 -32.73 -76.10
N ASN A 502 0.36 -32.02 -74.94
CA ASN A 502 -0.31 -30.72 -74.70
C ASN A 502 -1.85 -30.70 -74.79
N ALA A 503 -2.62 -29.84 -74.09
CA ALA A 503 -2.37 -28.72 -73.19
C ALA A 503 -3.62 -28.44 -72.32
N SER A 504 -3.37 -27.70 -71.24
CA SER A 504 -4.21 -26.89 -70.34
C SER A 504 -5.54 -26.25 -70.80
N ALA A 505 -6.31 -25.85 -69.76
CA ALA A 505 -7.44 -24.90 -69.62
C ALA A 505 -8.85 -25.54 -69.71
N GLU A 506 -9.80 -25.30 -68.80
CA GLU A 506 -10.06 -24.21 -67.84
C GLU A 506 -10.30 -24.69 -66.39
#